data_AF-A0A949FJV4-F1
#
_entry.id   AF-A0A949FJV4-F1
#
_cell.length_a   1.000
_cell.length_b   1.000
_cell.length_c   1.000
_cell.angle_alpha   90.00
_cell.angle_beta   90.00
_cell.angle_gamma   90.00
#
_symmetry.space_group_name_H-M   'P 1'
#
loop_
_entity.id
_entity.type
_entity.pdbx_description
1 polymer ?
#
loop_
_entity_poly.entity_id
_entity_poly.type
_entity_poly.pdbx_seq_one_letter_code
_entity_poly.pdbx_strand_id
1 'polypeptide(L)'
;MNSRTNLTILLILGLHLHVFAQESSKELTTKYSALEITAKDLQSAEELVDQLVLNEGKASNEPVLSPGVADKSPEYAQRFKKVQDAFGKLTELKIKAFPVLVKHLEDKRQSINFRNHYVANSVGDACMWNIYFQLQDRPRNYSKYGYQRKGRDGSSHPKPYWEGTPFDDAGGIAKWLEQNKDLSYNEMQIKCLNWLLDGEKKIGASDADSYFENIFPLEIQILRRELELGMDVKERLVAKEKALRNRDVSAIPPELLPPK
;
A
#
# COMPACT_ATOMS: atom_id res chain seq x y z
N MET A 1 32.63 34.62 -24.84
CA MET A 1 32.38 34.74 -23.39
C MET A 1 30.89 34.48 -23.14
N ASN A 2 30.46 33.23 -22.88
CA ASN A 2 29.07 32.90 -22.48
C ASN A 2 28.91 31.49 -21.86
N SER A 3 30.00 30.77 -21.59
CA SER A 3 29.95 29.39 -21.09
C SER A 3 29.94 29.30 -19.55
N ARG A 4 30.38 30.35 -18.84
CA ARG A 4 30.47 30.31 -17.37
C ARG A 4 29.15 30.61 -16.66
N THR A 5 28.25 31.37 -17.29
CA THR A 5 26.97 31.78 -16.67
C THR A 5 25.94 30.64 -16.62
N ASN A 6 25.96 29.73 -17.60
CA ASN A 6 25.04 28.59 -17.63
C ASN A 6 25.38 27.50 -16.61
N LEU A 7 26.67 27.32 -16.28
CA LEU A 7 27.10 26.30 -15.32
C LEU A 7 26.68 26.65 -13.88
N THR A 8 26.69 27.94 -13.54
CA THR A 8 26.32 28.43 -12.21
C THR A 8 24.82 28.33 -11.94
N ILE A 9 23.98 28.59 -12.95
CA ILE A 9 22.51 28.49 -12.82
C ILE A 9 22.06 27.03 -12.64
N LEU A 10 22.68 26.09 -13.36
CA LEU A 10 22.43 24.64 -13.22
C LEU A 10 22.84 24.10 -11.85
N LEU A 11 23.95 24.58 -11.29
CA LEU A 11 24.40 24.22 -9.94
C LEU A 11 23.47 24.77 -8.85
N ILE A 12 22.96 25.99 -9.01
CA ILE A 12 22.02 26.60 -8.06
C ILE A 12 20.67 25.89 -8.08
N LEU A 13 20.14 25.54 -9.26
CA LEU A 13 18.91 24.75 -9.40
C LEU A 13 19.06 23.34 -8.83
N GLY A 14 20.20 22.68 -9.06
CA GLY A 14 20.51 21.38 -8.48
C GLY A 14 20.61 21.40 -6.95
N LEU A 15 21.24 22.45 -6.39
CA LEU A 15 21.31 22.65 -4.94
C LEU A 15 19.94 22.96 -4.33
N HIS A 16 19.10 23.76 -4.98
CA HIS A 16 17.75 24.04 -4.48
C HIS A 16 16.87 22.78 -4.51
N LEU A 17 16.91 21.97 -5.57
CA LEU A 17 16.18 20.71 -5.64
C LEU A 17 16.64 19.69 -4.58
N HIS A 18 17.95 19.64 -4.28
CA HIS A 18 18.47 18.76 -3.23
C HIS A 18 18.07 19.21 -1.82
N VAL A 19 18.08 20.53 -1.57
CA VAL A 19 17.65 21.11 -0.30
C VAL A 19 16.15 20.93 -0.09
N PHE A 20 15.32 21.16 -1.13
CA PHE A 20 13.88 20.90 -1.06
C PHE A 20 13.55 19.42 -0.86
N ALA A 21 14.28 18.49 -1.49
CA ALA A 21 14.12 17.06 -1.27
C ALA A 21 14.53 16.64 0.16
N GLN A 22 15.59 17.25 0.72
CA GLN A 22 16.01 17.02 2.10
C GLN A 22 15.05 17.64 3.13
N GLU A 23 14.49 18.81 2.85
CA GLU A 23 13.50 19.47 3.72
C GLU A 23 12.16 18.75 3.68
N SER A 24 11.66 18.39 2.50
CA SER A 24 10.50 17.51 2.32
C SER A 24 10.70 16.17 3.05
N SER A 25 11.87 15.55 2.89
CA SER A 25 12.21 14.30 3.58
C SER A 25 12.23 14.45 5.10
N LYS A 26 12.77 15.56 5.63
CA LYS A 26 12.79 15.89 7.07
C LYS A 26 11.40 16.19 7.63
N GLU A 27 10.58 16.90 6.88
CA GLU A 27 9.23 17.27 7.29
C GLU A 27 8.30 16.04 7.30
N LEU A 28 8.47 15.15 6.31
CA LEU A 28 7.83 13.83 6.29
C LEU A 28 8.32 12.93 7.44
N THR A 29 9.63 12.86 7.73
CA THR A 29 10.14 12.02 8.85
C THR A 29 9.62 12.46 10.22
N THR A 30 9.31 13.75 10.40
CA THR A 30 8.84 14.29 11.69
C THR A 30 7.33 14.00 11.92
N LYS A 31 6.56 13.65 10.88
CA LYS A 31 5.09 13.47 10.95
C LYS A 31 4.59 12.02 11.10
N TYR A 32 5.46 11.01 10.99
CA TYR A 32 5.10 9.60 11.21
C TYR A 32 5.20 9.24 12.71
N SER A 33 4.13 9.43 13.49
CA SER A 33 4.16 9.27 14.96
C SER A 33 4.15 7.80 15.45
N ALA A 34 4.64 7.63 16.70
CA ALA A 34 4.80 6.42 17.55
C ALA A 34 5.98 5.46 17.30
N LEU A 35 6.63 5.49 16.14
CA LEU A 35 7.88 4.75 15.88
C LEU A 35 8.96 5.74 15.49
N GLU A 36 10.00 5.90 16.32
CA GLU A 36 11.20 6.62 15.92
C GLU A 36 11.83 5.88 14.71
N ILE A 37 11.59 6.41 13.51
CA ILE A 37 12.26 5.92 12.31
C ILE A 37 13.73 6.34 12.43
N THR A 38 14.61 5.36 12.59
CA THR A 38 16.04 5.64 12.77
C THR A 38 16.76 5.80 11.43
N ALA A 39 17.92 6.46 11.43
CA ALA A 39 18.78 6.51 10.25
C ALA A 39 19.16 5.09 9.76
N LYS A 40 19.28 4.13 10.68
CA LYS A 40 19.53 2.72 10.36
C LYS A 40 18.34 2.07 9.64
N ASP A 41 17.11 2.36 10.06
CA ASP A 41 15.91 1.87 9.38
C ASP A 41 15.84 2.41 7.94
N LEU A 42 16.10 3.71 7.77
CA LEU A 42 16.15 4.35 6.43
C LEU A 42 17.25 3.73 5.56
N GLN A 43 18.47 3.57 6.10
CA GLN A 43 19.57 2.95 5.37
C GLN A 43 19.22 1.50 4.97
N SER A 44 18.64 0.72 5.88
CA SER A 44 18.24 -0.66 5.58
C SER A 44 17.17 -0.72 4.49
N ALA A 45 16.23 0.23 4.48
CA ALA A 45 15.23 0.33 3.42
C ALA A 45 15.86 0.76 2.08
N GLU A 46 16.81 1.70 2.07
CA GLU A 46 17.55 2.10 0.84
C GLU A 46 18.32 0.91 0.25
N GLU A 47 19.05 0.17 1.09
CA GLU A 47 19.77 -1.04 0.67
C GLU A 47 18.84 -2.12 0.10
N LEU A 48 17.59 -2.20 0.58
CA LEU A 48 16.59 -3.11 0.03
C LEU A 48 16.00 -2.59 -1.30
N VAL A 49 15.80 -1.28 -1.44
CA VAL A 49 15.35 -0.69 -2.71
C VAL A 49 16.38 -0.91 -3.81
N ASP A 50 17.68 -0.77 -3.52
CA ASP A 50 18.72 -1.08 -4.50
C ASP A 50 18.75 -2.57 -4.91
N GLN A 51 18.27 -3.46 -4.04
CA GLN A 51 18.10 -4.88 -4.36
C GLN A 51 16.85 -5.19 -5.18
N LEU A 52 15.96 -4.21 -5.40
CA LEU A 52 14.84 -4.36 -6.34
C LEU A 52 15.28 -4.28 -7.80
N VAL A 53 16.52 -3.84 -8.07
CA VAL A 53 17.07 -3.77 -9.42
C VAL A 53 17.35 -5.19 -9.93
N LEU A 54 16.67 -5.58 -10.99
CA LEU A 54 16.96 -6.82 -11.72
C LEU A 54 18.16 -6.64 -12.64
N ASN A 55 18.18 -5.51 -13.37
CA ASN A 55 19.25 -5.08 -14.27
C ASN A 55 19.38 -3.54 -14.23
N GLU A 56 20.59 -3.01 -14.46
CA GLU A 56 20.89 -1.57 -14.48
C GLU A 56 20.25 -0.79 -15.66
N GLY A 57 19.58 -1.51 -16.58
CA GLY A 57 18.85 -0.90 -17.68
C GLY A 57 17.61 -0.14 -17.20
N LYS A 58 17.14 0.81 -18.02
CA LYS A 58 15.81 1.39 -17.81
C LYS A 58 14.74 0.34 -18.05
N ALA A 59 13.70 0.37 -17.22
CA ALA A 59 12.49 -0.39 -17.41
C ALA A 59 11.90 -0.11 -18.80
N SER A 60 11.49 -1.17 -19.48
CA SER A 60 10.84 -1.11 -20.80
C SER A 60 9.40 -1.63 -20.70
N ASN A 61 8.59 -1.38 -21.72
CA ASN A 61 7.24 -1.94 -21.80
C ASN A 61 7.24 -3.46 -22.09
N GLU A 62 8.41 -4.10 -22.17
CA GLU A 62 8.52 -5.53 -22.39
C GLU A 62 8.31 -6.29 -21.07
N PRO A 63 7.47 -7.33 -21.05
CA PRO A 63 7.27 -8.13 -19.85
C PRO A 63 8.57 -8.82 -19.40
N VAL A 64 8.94 -8.63 -18.13
CA VAL A 64 9.98 -9.43 -17.49
C VAL A 64 9.39 -10.77 -17.03
N LEU A 65 9.74 -11.86 -17.71
CA LEU A 65 9.19 -13.18 -17.42
C LEU A 65 9.94 -13.88 -16.28
N SER A 66 9.23 -14.72 -15.54
CA SER A 66 9.81 -15.53 -14.46
C SER A 66 10.93 -16.47 -14.96
N PRO A 67 11.87 -16.86 -14.08
CA PRO A 67 12.87 -17.87 -14.39
C PRO A 67 12.21 -19.15 -14.91
N GLY A 68 12.81 -19.78 -15.93
CA GLY A 68 12.24 -20.95 -16.60
C GLY A 68 11.38 -20.63 -17.83
N VAL A 69 10.88 -19.39 -17.94
CA VAL A 69 10.13 -18.90 -19.12
C VAL A 69 11.01 -18.03 -20.03
N ALA A 70 11.63 -16.97 -19.49
CA ALA A 70 12.54 -16.10 -20.25
C ALA A 70 13.95 -16.69 -20.36
N ASP A 71 14.51 -17.08 -19.21
CA ASP A 71 15.87 -17.59 -19.09
C ASP A 71 15.91 -18.71 -18.05
N LYS A 72 16.65 -19.77 -18.36
CA LYS A 72 16.89 -20.92 -17.48
C LYS A 72 18.23 -20.81 -16.74
N SER A 73 18.98 -19.73 -16.94
CA SER A 73 20.26 -19.52 -16.28
C SER A 73 20.08 -19.42 -14.75
N PRO A 74 20.95 -20.08 -13.97
CA PRO A 74 20.95 -19.96 -12.52
C PRO A 74 21.14 -18.51 -12.04
N GLU A 75 21.92 -17.72 -12.79
CA GLU A 75 22.22 -16.31 -12.48
C GLU A 75 20.98 -15.41 -12.59
N TYR A 76 20.16 -15.60 -13.63
CA TYR A 76 18.90 -14.89 -13.75
C TYR A 76 17.93 -15.28 -12.64
N ALA A 77 17.82 -16.59 -12.36
CA ALA A 77 16.98 -17.09 -11.27
C ALA A 77 17.38 -16.52 -9.90
N GLN A 78 18.69 -16.42 -9.63
CA GLN A 78 19.20 -15.86 -8.38
C GLN A 78 18.90 -14.36 -8.25
N ARG A 79 19.10 -13.58 -9.31
CA ARG A 79 18.75 -12.14 -9.32
C ARG A 79 17.26 -11.92 -9.14
N PHE A 80 16.42 -12.68 -9.85
CA PHE A 80 14.98 -12.61 -9.73
C PHE A 80 14.51 -12.91 -8.29
N LYS A 81 15.05 -13.96 -7.67
CA LYS A 81 14.77 -14.31 -6.28
C LYS A 81 15.20 -13.20 -5.31
N LYS A 82 16.36 -12.58 -5.53
CA LYS A 82 16.85 -11.47 -4.70
C LYS A 82 15.88 -10.29 -4.71
N VAL A 83 15.33 -9.95 -5.87
CA VAL A 83 14.30 -8.90 -6.01
C VAL A 83 13.03 -9.26 -5.24
N GLN A 84 12.54 -10.51 -5.34
CA GLN A 84 11.37 -10.98 -4.58
C GLN A 84 11.60 -10.91 -3.07
N ASP A 85 12.76 -11.37 -2.60
CA ASP A 85 13.11 -11.36 -1.17
C ASP A 85 13.25 -9.92 -0.65
N ALA A 86 13.80 -9.00 -1.44
CA ALA A 86 13.89 -7.58 -1.09
C ALA A 86 12.51 -6.92 -1.00
N PHE A 87 11.62 -7.17 -1.97
CA PHE A 87 10.24 -6.66 -1.96
C PHE A 87 9.47 -7.15 -0.72
N GLY A 88 9.63 -8.44 -0.37
CA GLY A 88 9.03 -9.02 0.83
C GLY A 88 9.52 -8.33 2.11
N LYS A 89 10.84 -8.14 2.26
CA LYS A 89 11.43 -7.44 3.42
C LYS A 89 10.97 -5.99 3.53
N LEU A 90 10.87 -5.26 2.41
CA LEU A 90 10.32 -3.89 2.42
C LEU A 90 8.87 -3.87 2.91
N THR A 91 8.07 -4.87 2.57
CA THR A 91 6.68 -5.01 3.04
C THR A 91 6.63 -5.22 4.55
N GLU A 92 7.57 -5.99 5.11
CA GLU A 92 7.66 -6.26 6.55
C GLU A 92 8.11 -5.05 7.37
N LEU A 93 8.92 -4.16 6.78
CA LEU A 93 9.38 -2.93 7.44
C LEU A 93 8.25 -1.90 7.65
N LYS A 94 7.15 -1.99 6.89
CA LYS A 94 5.97 -1.10 7.01
C LYS A 94 6.39 0.38 7.04
N ILE A 95 5.89 1.14 8.03
CA ILE A 95 6.17 2.56 8.27
C ILE A 95 7.67 2.91 8.21
N LYS A 96 8.56 2.00 8.57
CA LYS A 96 10.01 2.24 8.55
C LYS A 96 10.59 2.34 7.14
N ALA A 97 10.04 1.60 6.18
CA ALA A 97 10.43 1.69 4.78
C ALA A 97 9.66 2.78 4.03
N PHE A 98 8.52 3.21 4.55
CA PHE A 98 7.58 4.10 3.86
C PHE A 98 8.22 5.37 3.30
N PRO A 99 9.05 6.15 4.03
CA PRO A 99 9.67 7.35 3.48
C PRO A 99 10.59 7.07 2.29
N VAL A 100 11.35 5.97 2.36
CA VAL A 100 12.26 5.55 1.29
C VAL A 100 11.48 5.08 0.07
N LEU A 101 10.40 4.33 0.27
CA LEU A 101 9.53 3.90 -0.83
C LEU A 101 8.93 5.10 -1.58
N VAL A 102 8.49 6.14 -0.86
CA VAL A 102 7.94 7.36 -1.47
C VAL A 102 9.00 8.09 -2.31
N LYS A 103 10.23 8.20 -1.80
CA LYS A 103 11.37 8.81 -2.50
C LYS A 103 11.67 8.15 -3.85
N HIS A 104 11.45 6.84 -3.96
CA HIS A 104 11.81 6.05 -5.14
C HIS A 104 10.63 5.74 -6.09
N LEU A 105 9.47 6.37 -5.91
CA LEU A 105 8.30 6.17 -6.79
C LEU A 105 8.59 6.41 -8.28
N GLU A 106 9.54 7.30 -8.60
CA GLU A 106 9.91 7.62 -9.98
C GLU A 106 11.16 6.86 -10.48
N ASP A 107 11.68 5.90 -9.72
CA ASP A 107 12.86 5.12 -10.11
C ASP A 107 12.55 4.26 -11.34
N LYS A 108 13.24 4.56 -12.46
CA LYS A 108 13.05 3.88 -13.74
C LYS A 108 14.01 2.70 -13.97
N ARG A 109 14.85 2.31 -13.00
CA ARG A 109 15.68 1.10 -13.10
C ARG A 109 14.80 -0.13 -13.25
N GLN A 110 15.24 -1.11 -14.04
CA GLN A 110 14.46 -2.32 -14.30
C GLN A 110 14.39 -3.21 -13.06
N SER A 111 13.18 -3.63 -12.73
CA SER A 111 12.82 -4.61 -11.71
C SER A 111 12.05 -5.77 -12.36
N ILE A 112 11.41 -6.62 -11.54
CA ILE A 112 10.48 -7.66 -11.99
C ILE A 112 9.06 -7.10 -12.09
N ASN A 113 8.18 -7.84 -12.74
CA ASN A 113 6.75 -7.57 -12.69
C ASN A 113 6.16 -7.91 -11.31
N PHE A 114 5.30 -7.05 -10.78
CA PHE A 114 4.59 -7.30 -9.52
C PHE A 114 3.06 -7.38 -9.75
N ARG A 115 2.41 -8.31 -9.03
CA ARG A 115 0.95 -8.57 -9.05
C ARG A 115 0.38 -9.00 -10.42
N ASN A 116 0.86 -10.10 -11.02
CA ASN A 116 0.29 -10.69 -12.25
C ASN A 116 0.10 -9.72 -13.44
N HIS A 117 0.66 -8.51 -13.38
CA HIS A 117 0.64 -7.56 -14.46
C HIS A 117 1.87 -7.81 -15.34
N TYR A 118 1.68 -7.87 -16.65
CA TYR A 118 2.77 -7.98 -17.64
C TYR A 118 3.33 -6.61 -18.03
N VAL A 119 2.90 -5.57 -17.34
CA VAL A 119 3.27 -4.16 -17.51
C VAL A 119 3.59 -3.62 -16.11
N ALA A 120 4.48 -2.63 -16.01
CA ALA A 120 5.02 -2.09 -14.75
C ALA A 120 6.10 -3.01 -14.12
N ASN A 121 7.34 -2.81 -14.58
CA ASN A 121 8.54 -3.57 -14.21
C ASN A 121 9.70 -2.65 -13.78
N SER A 122 9.40 -1.47 -13.24
CA SER A 122 10.42 -0.57 -12.69
C SER A 122 10.56 -0.71 -11.17
N VAL A 123 11.67 -0.25 -10.61
CA VAL A 123 11.82 -0.13 -9.14
C VAL A 123 10.75 0.79 -8.55
N GLY A 124 10.38 1.88 -9.25
CA GLY A 124 9.29 2.75 -8.86
C GLY A 124 7.94 2.03 -8.78
N ASP A 125 7.66 1.12 -9.70
CA ASP A 125 6.46 0.28 -9.66
C ASP A 125 6.47 -0.68 -8.47
N ALA A 126 7.64 -1.25 -8.16
CA ALA A 126 7.82 -2.09 -6.97
C ALA A 126 7.58 -1.28 -5.68
N CYS A 127 8.11 -0.05 -5.59
CA CYS A 127 7.86 0.85 -4.46
C CYS A 127 6.38 1.23 -4.35
N MET A 128 5.74 1.55 -5.48
CA MET A 128 4.30 1.84 -5.54
C MET A 128 3.47 0.67 -5.01
N TRP A 129 3.73 -0.56 -5.46
CA TRP A 129 3.01 -1.74 -4.97
C TRP A 129 3.23 -2.00 -3.49
N ASN A 130 4.44 -1.74 -2.99
CA ASN A 130 4.74 -1.85 -1.57
C ASN A 130 3.91 -0.85 -0.75
N ILE A 131 3.90 0.43 -1.14
CA ILE A 131 3.08 1.48 -0.51
C ILE A 131 1.60 1.11 -0.59
N TYR A 132 1.13 0.67 -1.76
CA TYR A 132 -0.25 0.25 -1.97
C TYR A 132 -0.68 -0.81 -0.96
N PHE A 133 0.10 -1.89 -0.79
CA PHE A 133 -0.26 -2.98 0.12
C PHE A 133 -0.17 -2.56 1.59
N GLN A 134 0.84 -1.75 1.92
CA GLN A 134 1.03 -1.22 3.26
C GLN A 134 -0.14 -0.31 3.69
N LEU A 135 -0.59 0.58 2.81
CA LEU A 135 -1.67 1.53 3.11
C LEU A 135 -3.05 0.91 3.07
N GLN A 136 -3.32 -0.05 2.18
CA GLN A 136 -4.63 -0.71 2.16
C GLN A 136 -4.90 -1.54 3.41
N ASP A 137 -3.85 -2.09 4.04
CA ASP A 137 -3.88 -2.80 5.33
C ASP A 137 -5.03 -3.83 5.46
N ARG A 138 -5.35 -4.50 4.35
CA ARG A 138 -6.51 -5.40 4.30
C ARG A 138 -6.30 -6.60 5.21
N PRO A 139 -7.29 -6.96 6.06
CA PRO A 139 -7.22 -8.15 6.89
C PRO A 139 -7.05 -9.41 6.05
N ARG A 140 -6.24 -10.37 6.51
CA ARG A 140 -6.06 -11.65 5.79
C ARG A 140 -7.35 -12.45 5.58
N ASN A 141 -8.33 -12.24 6.46
CA ASN A 141 -9.63 -12.89 6.44
C ASN A 141 -10.72 -12.05 5.75
N TYR A 142 -10.39 -10.86 5.25
CA TYR A 142 -11.33 -10.06 4.47
C TYR A 142 -11.50 -10.69 3.09
N SER A 143 -12.76 -10.97 2.74
CA SER A 143 -13.22 -11.33 1.40
C SER A 143 -12.40 -12.48 0.76
N LYS A 144 -12.89 -13.72 0.84
CA LYS A 144 -12.26 -14.87 0.17
C LYS A 144 -12.19 -14.70 -1.35
N TYR A 145 -11.50 -15.61 -2.04
CA TYR A 145 -11.36 -15.62 -3.50
C TYR A 145 -12.66 -15.33 -4.27
N GLY A 146 -12.54 -14.62 -5.39
CA GLY A 146 -13.65 -14.32 -6.30
C GLY A 146 -13.73 -12.84 -6.67
N TYR A 147 -14.22 -12.55 -7.88
CA TYR A 147 -14.43 -11.19 -8.37
C TYR A 147 -15.71 -10.54 -7.83
N GLN A 148 -16.75 -11.34 -7.58
CA GLN A 148 -18.07 -10.87 -7.13
C GLN A 148 -18.50 -11.54 -5.83
N ARG A 149 -19.50 -10.94 -5.16
CA ARG A 149 -20.23 -11.50 -4.02
C ARG A 149 -21.70 -11.08 -4.06
N LYS A 150 -22.56 -11.80 -3.35
CA LYS A 150 -23.95 -11.37 -3.16
C LYS A 150 -24.03 -10.19 -2.20
N GLY A 151 -24.84 -9.20 -2.56
CA GLY A 151 -25.19 -8.06 -1.72
C GLY A 151 -26.46 -8.28 -0.91
N ARG A 152 -26.84 -7.26 -0.15
CA ARG A 152 -28.09 -7.21 0.62
C ARG A 152 -29.34 -7.37 -0.26
N ASP A 153 -29.25 -6.92 -1.50
CA ASP A 153 -30.29 -7.02 -2.52
C ASP A 153 -30.40 -8.43 -3.16
N GLY A 154 -29.51 -9.36 -2.79
CA GLY A 154 -29.43 -10.70 -3.37
C GLY A 154 -28.72 -10.76 -4.74
N SER A 155 -28.37 -9.62 -5.34
CA SER A 155 -27.67 -9.54 -6.62
C SER A 155 -26.16 -9.74 -6.44
N SER A 156 -25.48 -10.13 -7.52
CA SER A 156 -24.02 -10.22 -7.56
C SER A 156 -23.40 -8.86 -7.84
N HIS A 157 -22.54 -8.40 -6.94
CA HIS A 157 -21.78 -7.16 -7.08
C HIS A 157 -20.29 -7.49 -7.19
N PRO A 158 -19.52 -6.80 -8.05
CA PRO A 158 -18.07 -6.81 -7.95
C PRO A 158 -17.63 -6.42 -6.54
N LYS A 159 -16.55 -7.03 -6.05
CA LYS A 159 -16.02 -6.63 -4.74
C LYS A 159 -15.34 -5.27 -4.88
N PRO A 160 -15.55 -4.31 -3.96
CA PRO A 160 -15.06 -2.94 -4.13
C PRO A 160 -13.55 -2.83 -4.41
N TYR A 161 -12.72 -3.70 -3.81
CA TYR A 161 -11.27 -3.68 -4.05
C TYR A 161 -10.85 -4.06 -5.48
N TRP A 162 -11.75 -4.64 -6.27
CA TRP A 162 -11.55 -4.92 -7.69
C TRP A 162 -12.02 -3.78 -8.59
N GLU A 163 -12.94 -2.94 -8.12
CA GLU A 163 -13.49 -1.83 -8.90
C GLU A 163 -12.61 -0.58 -8.86
N GLY A 164 -11.80 -0.46 -7.82
CA GLY A 164 -10.82 0.61 -7.72
C GLY A 164 -10.19 0.68 -6.35
N THR A 165 -9.54 1.80 -6.10
CA THR A 165 -8.85 2.12 -4.86
C THR A 165 -8.95 3.61 -4.58
N PRO A 166 -8.71 4.05 -3.33
CA PRO A 166 -8.63 5.48 -3.05
C PRO A 166 -7.53 6.18 -3.87
N PHE A 167 -6.51 5.44 -4.34
CA PHE A 167 -5.45 5.98 -5.18
C PHE A 167 -5.93 6.26 -6.60
N ASP A 168 -6.77 5.40 -7.15
CA ASP A 168 -7.36 5.59 -8.49
C ASP A 168 -8.25 6.84 -8.51
N ASP A 169 -9.06 7.03 -7.47
CA ASP A 169 -9.92 8.21 -7.30
C ASP A 169 -9.12 9.52 -7.22
N ALA A 170 -7.91 9.48 -6.66
CA ALA A 170 -6.99 10.62 -6.60
C ALA A 170 -6.17 10.82 -7.88
N GLY A 171 -6.24 9.89 -8.85
CA GLY A 171 -5.46 9.90 -10.09
C GLY A 171 -4.02 9.41 -9.92
N GLY A 172 -3.78 8.52 -8.96
CA GLY A 172 -2.51 7.83 -8.72
C GLY A 172 -2.00 7.96 -7.28
N ILE A 173 -1.14 7.03 -6.87
CA ILE A 173 -0.62 6.97 -5.49
C ILE A 173 0.13 8.24 -5.08
N ALA A 174 0.91 8.84 -5.99
CA ALA A 174 1.68 10.05 -5.70
C ALA A 174 0.77 11.25 -5.40
N LYS A 175 -0.30 11.42 -6.18
CA LYS A 175 -1.31 12.47 -5.93
C LYS A 175 -2.05 12.23 -4.63
N TRP A 176 -2.41 10.97 -4.36
CA TRP A 176 -3.06 10.61 -3.10
C TRP A 176 -2.17 10.94 -1.90
N LEU A 177 -0.88 10.59 -1.95
CA LEU A 177 0.08 10.89 -0.88
C LEU A 177 0.20 12.40 -0.64
N GLU A 178 0.29 13.20 -1.70
CA GLU A 178 0.35 14.66 -1.57
C GLU A 178 -0.92 15.25 -0.94
N GLN A 179 -2.11 14.77 -1.35
CA GLN A 179 -3.40 15.20 -0.79
C GLN A 179 -3.57 14.79 0.69
N ASN A 180 -2.81 13.80 1.16
CA ASN A 180 -2.93 13.21 2.49
C ASN A 180 -1.65 13.35 3.32
N LYS A 181 -0.72 14.22 2.90
CA LYS A 181 0.61 14.37 3.52
C LYS A 181 0.60 14.80 4.99
N ASP A 182 -0.51 15.35 5.45
CA ASP A 182 -0.71 15.76 6.84
C ASP A 182 -1.27 14.65 7.74
N LEU A 183 -1.61 13.49 7.16
CA LEU A 183 -2.01 12.30 7.91
C LEU A 183 -0.76 11.51 8.33
N SER A 184 -0.79 10.96 9.54
CA SER A 184 0.14 9.91 9.95
C SER A 184 -0.09 8.62 9.16
N TYR A 185 0.87 7.70 9.21
CA TYR A 185 0.78 6.40 8.52
C TYR A 185 -0.48 5.62 8.92
N ASN A 186 -0.82 5.58 10.21
CA ASN A 186 -2.02 4.89 10.68
C ASN A 186 -3.31 5.61 10.25
N GLU A 187 -3.32 6.95 10.21
CA GLU A 187 -4.46 7.70 9.66
C GLU A 187 -4.64 7.47 8.15
N MET A 188 -3.55 7.37 7.40
CA MET A 188 -3.59 6.98 5.99
C MET A 188 -4.18 5.57 5.81
N GLN A 189 -3.80 4.61 6.65
CA GLN A 189 -4.37 3.26 6.66
C GLN A 189 -5.87 3.28 6.98
N ILE A 190 -6.28 4.02 8.02
CA ILE A 190 -7.69 4.17 8.39
C ILE A 190 -8.48 4.77 7.23
N LYS A 191 -7.95 5.79 6.56
CA LYS A 191 -8.60 6.41 5.40
C LYS A 191 -8.80 5.43 4.24
N CYS A 192 -7.80 4.60 3.94
CA CYS A 192 -7.91 3.56 2.93
C CYS A 192 -8.92 2.47 3.31
N LEU A 193 -8.91 2.03 4.58
CA LEU A 193 -9.85 1.04 5.08
C LEU A 193 -11.28 1.55 5.10
N ASN A 194 -11.50 2.82 5.45
CA ASN A 194 -12.83 3.45 5.43
C ASN A 194 -13.36 3.57 4.00
N TRP A 195 -12.53 3.97 3.03
CA TRP A 195 -12.92 3.96 1.61
C TRP A 195 -13.44 2.58 1.19
N LEU A 196 -12.72 1.51 1.59
CA LEU A 196 -13.11 0.14 1.27
C LEU A 196 -14.38 -0.29 2.01
N LEU A 197 -14.48 0.03 3.31
CA LEU A 197 -15.63 -0.27 4.16
C LEU A 197 -16.90 0.40 3.64
N ASP A 198 -16.81 1.64 3.17
CA ASP A 198 -17.95 2.37 2.60
C ASP A 198 -18.46 1.70 1.32
N GLY A 199 -17.55 1.24 0.47
CA GLY A 199 -17.90 0.42 -0.70
C GLY A 199 -18.63 -0.88 -0.29
N GLU A 200 -18.11 -1.59 0.71
CA GLU A 200 -18.72 -2.82 1.19
C GLU A 200 -20.10 -2.59 1.84
N LYS A 201 -20.26 -1.50 2.58
CA LYS A 201 -21.53 -1.11 3.22
C LYS A 201 -22.61 -0.71 2.22
N LYS A 202 -22.23 -0.08 1.09
CA LYS A 202 -23.18 0.22 0.00
C LYS A 202 -23.79 -1.04 -0.61
N ILE A 203 -22.99 -2.09 -0.76
CA ILE A 203 -23.45 -3.40 -1.25
C ILE A 203 -24.26 -4.13 -0.16
N GLY A 204 -23.89 -3.94 1.12
CA GLY A 204 -24.44 -4.67 2.26
C GLY A 204 -24.05 -6.15 2.21
N ALA A 205 -24.69 -6.98 3.03
CA ALA A 205 -24.45 -8.42 3.10
C ALA A 205 -25.72 -9.21 2.80
N SER A 206 -25.59 -10.32 2.07
CA SER A 206 -26.70 -11.23 1.75
C SER A 206 -27.24 -11.99 2.97
N ASP A 207 -26.40 -12.15 3.99
CA ASP A 207 -26.65 -12.91 5.20
C ASP A 207 -25.57 -12.56 6.23
N ALA A 208 -25.69 -13.13 7.44
CA ALA A 208 -24.75 -12.87 8.53
C ALA A 208 -23.31 -13.32 8.20
N ASP A 209 -23.14 -14.46 7.52
CA ASP A 209 -21.80 -14.96 7.20
C ASP A 209 -21.08 -14.08 6.19
N SER A 210 -21.82 -13.59 5.19
CA SER A 210 -21.35 -12.59 4.24
C SER A 210 -20.91 -11.29 4.93
N TYR A 211 -21.62 -10.86 5.98
CA TYR A 211 -21.22 -9.70 6.79
C TYR A 211 -19.90 -9.95 7.53
N PHE A 212 -19.77 -11.10 8.20
CA PHE A 212 -18.55 -11.49 8.92
C PHE A 212 -17.35 -11.74 8.01
N GLU A 213 -17.56 -11.97 6.72
CA GLU A 213 -16.49 -12.16 5.73
C GLU A 213 -16.06 -10.85 5.05
N ASN A 214 -17.02 -9.98 4.70
CA ASN A 214 -16.75 -8.85 3.80
C ASN A 214 -16.75 -7.48 4.49
N ILE A 215 -17.47 -7.31 5.60
CA ILE A 215 -17.61 -5.99 6.26
C ILE A 215 -16.91 -6.01 7.62
N PHE A 216 -17.27 -6.96 8.48
CA PHE A 216 -16.82 -6.98 9.87
C PHE A 216 -15.31 -7.01 10.09
N PRO A 217 -14.51 -7.74 9.28
CA PRO A 217 -13.05 -7.71 9.42
C PRO A 217 -12.44 -6.32 9.22
N LEU A 218 -13.01 -5.50 8.32
CA LEU A 218 -12.54 -4.14 8.07
C LEU A 218 -12.82 -3.24 9.28
N GLU A 219 -14.01 -3.34 9.87
CA GLU A 219 -14.36 -2.59 11.07
C GLU A 219 -13.40 -2.88 12.24
N ILE A 220 -13.04 -4.16 12.44
CA ILE A 220 -12.05 -4.55 13.45
C ILE A 220 -10.67 -3.95 13.14
N GLN A 221 -10.25 -3.99 11.88
CA GLN A 221 -8.94 -3.48 11.50
C GLN A 221 -8.82 -1.97 11.68
N ILE A 222 -9.88 -1.21 11.36
CA ILE A 222 -9.96 0.22 11.64
C ILE A 222 -9.79 0.49 13.14
N LEU A 223 -10.54 -0.22 14.00
CA LEU A 223 -10.40 -0.07 15.46
C LEU A 223 -8.99 -0.40 15.97
N ARG A 224 -8.28 -1.35 15.34
CA ARG A 224 -6.87 -1.64 15.68
C ARG A 224 -5.96 -0.47 15.34
N ARG A 225 -6.15 0.17 14.19
CA ARG A 225 -5.36 1.35 13.80
C ARG A 225 -5.68 2.55 14.70
N GLU A 226 -6.97 2.76 15.03
CA GLU A 226 -7.41 3.80 15.98
C GLU A 226 -6.78 3.60 17.36
N LEU A 227 -6.71 2.35 17.85
CA LEU A 227 -6.04 2.03 19.11
C LEU A 227 -4.54 2.36 19.05
N GLU A 228 -3.86 2.07 17.93
CA GLU A 228 -2.45 2.41 17.72
C GLU A 228 -2.20 3.92 17.63
N LEU A 229 -3.22 4.71 17.27
CA LEU A 229 -3.20 6.18 17.36
C LEU A 229 -3.45 6.70 18.79
N GLY A 230 -3.68 5.80 19.77
CA GLY A 230 -3.96 6.17 21.15
C GLY A 230 -5.42 6.55 21.40
N MET A 231 -6.33 6.27 20.48
CA MET A 231 -7.76 6.49 20.70
C MET A 231 -8.33 5.51 21.72
N ASP A 232 -9.31 5.95 22.51
CA ASP A 232 -9.99 5.11 23.49
C ASP A 232 -11.03 4.20 22.83
N VAL A 233 -10.55 3.12 22.22
CA VAL A 233 -11.39 2.15 21.48
C VAL A 233 -11.16 0.70 21.93
N LYS A 234 -10.35 0.47 22.96
CA LYS A 234 -9.92 -0.86 23.40
C LYS A 234 -11.10 -1.78 23.73
N GLU A 235 -12.08 -1.28 24.49
CA GLU A 235 -13.25 -2.07 24.86
C GLU A 235 -14.11 -2.43 23.63
N ARG A 236 -14.31 -1.47 22.72
CA ARG A 236 -15.04 -1.68 21.45
C ARG A 236 -14.33 -2.71 20.57
N LEU A 237 -13.01 -2.65 20.48
CA LEU A 237 -12.21 -3.62 19.73
C LEU A 237 -12.36 -5.02 20.32
N VAL A 238 -12.19 -5.18 21.64
CA VAL A 238 -12.35 -6.47 22.33
C VAL A 238 -13.76 -7.04 22.14
N ALA A 239 -14.79 -6.19 22.22
CA ALA A 239 -16.17 -6.59 21.98
C ALA A 239 -16.39 -7.09 20.55
N LYS A 240 -15.90 -6.37 19.52
CA LYS A 240 -16.01 -6.82 18.13
C LYS A 240 -15.23 -8.09 17.87
N GLU A 241 -14.02 -8.24 18.40
CA GLU A 241 -13.26 -9.48 18.24
C GLU A 241 -13.96 -10.68 18.89
N LYS A 242 -14.60 -10.47 20.05
CA LYS A 242 -15.45 -11.49 20.70
C LYS A 242 -16.66 -11.84 19.84
N ALA A 243 -17.35 -10.84 19.28
CA ALA A 243 -18.48 -11.06 18.38
C ALA A 243 -18.08 -11.83 17.11
N LEU A 244 -16.91 -11.54 16.52
CA LEU A 244 -16.40 -12.27 15.35
C LEU A 244 -16.13 -13.74 15.70
N ARG A 245 -15.47 -14.01 16.83
CA ARG A 245 -15.18 -15.39 17.28
C ARG A 245 -16.46 -16.19 17.53
N ASN A 246 -17.48 -15.54 18.07
CA ASN A 246 -18.75 -16.18 18.40
C ASN A 246 -19.77 -16.17 17.25
N ARG A 247 -19.46 -15.52 16.12
CA ARG A 247 -20.42 -15.26 15.02
C ARG A 247 -21.72 -14.64 15.55
N ASP A 248 -21.59 -13.66 16.45
CA ASP A 248 -22.72 -13.03 17.13
C ASP A 248 -23.53 -12.13 16.19
N VAL A 249 -24.62 -12.66 15.65
CA VAL A 249 -25.50 -11.96 14.70
C VAL A 249 -26.13 -10.69 15.27
N SER A 250 -26.20 -10.55 16.59
CA SER A 250 -26.72 -9.32 17.23
C SER A 250 -25.79 -8.12 17.05
N ALA A 251 -24.52 -8.36 16.71
CA ALA A 251 -23.55 -7.32 16.39
C ALA A 251 -23.67 -6.77 14.96
N ILE A 252 -24.59 -7.31 14.15
CA ILE A 252 -24.78 -6.91 12.75
C ILE A 252 -25.84 -5.82 12.67
N PRO A 253 -25.52 -4.65 12.09
CA PRO A 253 -26.53 -3.62 11.85
C PRO A 253 -27.63 -4.14 10.91
N PRO A 254 -28.93 -4.09 11.31
CA PRO A 254 -30.02 -4.65 10.51
C PRO A 254 -30.13 -4.06 9.10
N GLU A 255 -29.73 -2.80 8.92
CA GLU A 255 -29.72 -2.10 7.63
C GLU A 255 -28.68 -2.66 6.64
N LEU A 256 -27.73 -3.47 7.10
CA LEU A 256 -26.75 -4.13 6.24
C LEU A 256 -27.16 -5.56 5.85
N LEU A 257 -28.32 -6.04 6.31
CA LEU A 257 -28.90 -7.35 5.98
C LEU A 257 -30.16 -7.22 5.13
N PRO A 258 -30.59 -8.27 4.40
CA PRO A 258 -31.83 -8.21 3.61
C PRO A 258 -33.03 -7.81 4.48
N PRO A 259 -33.97 -7.01 3.93
CA PRO A 259 -35.21 -6.73 4.64
C PRO A 259 -35.93 -8.04 4.98
N LYS A 260 -36.45 -8.12 6.20
CA LYS A 260 -37.28 -9.25 6.65
C LYS A 260 -38.64 -9.25 5.96
#